data_AF-A0A9E4DUV8-F1
#
_entry.id   AF-A0A9E4DUV8-F1
#
_cell.length_a   1.000
_cell.length_b   1.000
_cell.length_c   1.000
_cell.angle_alpha   90.00
_cell.angle_beta   90.00
_cell.angle_gamma   90.00
#
_symmetry.space_group_name_H-M   'P 1'
#
loop_
_entity.id
_entity.type
_entity.pdbx_description
1 polymer ?
#
loop_
_entity_poly.entity_id
_entity_poly.type
_entity_poly.pdbx_seq_one_letter_code
_entity_poly.pdbx_strand_id
1 'polypeptide(L)'
;MSAGGSAASADDPQATAIGDAARRLIELRDRWLNPLEWVEWIEEPAGDYPARPVTRDAEAAKQLKSRTLTNLYNDRPTWLDQAHRNLDAAVVEACGWPADVSEEEALRALLELNSSN
;
A
#
# COMPACT_ATOMS: atom_id res chain seq x y z
N MET A 1 -31.51 -5.20 -18.81
CA MET A 1 -31.20 -4.69 -17.45
C MET A 1 -29.99 -3.81 -17.62
N SER A 2 -30.21 -2.51 -17.82
CA SER A 2 -29.19 -1.56 -18.25
C SER A 2 -28.63 -0.76 -17.08
N ALA A 3 -27.32 -0.54 -17.20
CA ALA A 3 -26.55 0.63 -16.81
C ALA A 3 -26.31 0.89 -15.31
N GLY A 4 -25.03 0.92 -14.96
CA GLY A 4 -24.56 1.48 -13.69
C GLY A 4 -23.05 1.34 -13.46
N GLY A 5 -22.23 1.38 -14.52
CA GLY A 5 -20.80 1.65 -14.34
C GLY A 5 -20.64 3.07 -13.84
N SER A 6 -20.58 3.24 -12.52
CA SER A 6 -20.32 4.53 -11.89
C SER A 6 -18.88 4.91 -12.20
N ALA A 7 -18.71 5.94 -13.04
CA ALA A 7 -17.46 6.66 -13.12
C ALA A 7 -17.15 7.18 -11.71
N ALA A 8 -16.12 6.62 -11.08
CA ALA A 8 -15.65 7.03 -9.76
C ALA A 8 -15.49 8.55 -9.76
N SER A 9 -16.42 9.22 -9.09
CA SER A 9 -16.34 10.66 -8.82
C SER A 9 -15.29 10.84 -7.73
N ALA A 10 -14.63 11.99 -7.66
CA ALA A 10 -13.57 12.28 -6.67
C ALA A 10 -14.02 12.13 -5.18
N ASP A 11 -15.33 11.93 -4.95
CA ASP A 11 -15.98 11.79 -3.65
C ASP A 11 -16.48 10.36 -3.37
N ASP A 12 -16.03 9.34 -4.11
CA ASP A 12 -16.41 7.94 -3.84
C ASP A 12 -15.86 7.50 -2.46
N PRO A 13 -16.74 7.18 -1.48
CA PRO A 13 -16.30 6.78 -0.14
C PRO A 13 -15.45 5.50 -0.16
N GLN A 14 -15.72 4.57 -1.08
CA GLN A 14 -14.98 3.31 -1.20
C GLN A 14 -13.59 3.57 -1.77
N ALA A 15 -13.48 4.40 -2.81
CA ALA A 15 -12.20 4.82 -3.37
C ALA A 15 -11.35 5.58 -2.33
N THR A 16 -11.99 6.43 -1.51
CA THR A 16 -11.34 7.15 -0.41
C THR A 16 -10.80 6.19 0.65
N ALA A 17 -11.61 5.20 1.07
CA ALA A 17 -11.21 4.21 2.07
C ALA A 17 -9.99 3.38 1.62
N ILE A 18 -9.99 2.92 0.35
CA ILE A 18 -8.84 2.22 -0.23
C ILE A 18 -7.61 3.14 -0.27
N GLY A 19 -7.78 4.38 -0.73
CA GLY A 19 -6.70 5.37 -0.82
C GLY A 19 -6.05 5.66 0.53
N ASP A 20 -6.85 5.81 1.59
CA ASP A 20 -6.36 6.05 2.94
C ASP A 20 -5.63 4.83 3.52
N ALA A 21 -6.17 3.62 3.31
CA ALA A 21 -5.50 2.38 3.74
C ALA A 21 -4.17 2.17 3.01
N ALA A 22 -4.13 2.43 1.70
CA ALA A 22 -2.92 2.32 0.88
C ALA A 22 -1.87 3.35 1.31
N ARG A 23 -2.26 4.61 1.53
CA ARG A 23 -1.36 5.67 2.03
C ARG A 23 -0.77 5.28 3.38
N ARG A 24 -1.59 4.77 4.29
CA ARG A 24 -1.15 4.29 5.61
C ARG A 24 -0.10 3.18 5.49
N LEU A 25 -0.30 2.20 4.60
CA LEU A 25 0.66 1.12 4.35
C LEU A 25 1.99 1.67 3.83
N ILE A 26 1.95 2.61 2.87
CA ILE A 26 3.14 3.25 2.30
C ILE A 26 3.91 4.00 3.40
N GLU A 27 3.23 4.83 4.19
CA GLU A 27 3.87 5.56 5.30
C GLU A 27 4.55 4.66 6.34
N LEU A 28 3.97 3.48 6.62
CA LEU A 28 4.57 2.51 7.54
C LEU A 28 5.80 1.86 6.93
N ARG A 29 5.71 1.46 5.66
CA ARG A 29 6.84 0.89 4.91
C ARG A 29 7.96 1.90 4.80
N ASP A 30 7.67 3.15 4.47
CA ASP A 30 8.67 4.20 4.30
C ASP A 30 9.37 4.54 5.61
N ARG A 31 8.64 4.62 6.72
CA ARG A 31 9.25 4.80 8.04
C ARG A 31 10.13 3.63 8.45
N TRP A 32 9.72 2.41 8.11
CA TRP A 32 10.55 1.25 8.37
C TRP A 32 11.77 1.24 7.46
N LEU A 33 11.66 1.55 6.17
CA LEU A 33 12.79 1.54 5.23
C LEU A 33 13.77 2.69 5.50
N ASN A 34 13.25 3.87 5.83
CA ASN A 34 13.99 5.13 5.90
C ASN A 34 13.78 5.81 7.26
N PRO A 35 14.24 5.19 8.36
CA PRO A 35 14.04 5.73 9.69
C PRO A 35 14.92 6.99 9.91
N LEU A 36 14.36 8.00 10.58
CA LEU A 36 14.94 9.36 10.66
C LEU A 36 16.27 9.43 11.42
N GLU A 37 16.55 8.43 12.26
CA GLU A 37 17.84 8.26 12.92
C GLU A 37 18.98 7.99 11.93
N TRP A 38 18.68 7.44 10.75
CA TRP A 38 19.68 7.03 9.75
C TRP A 38 19.55 7.78 8.43
N VAL A 39 18.38 8.37 8.16
CA VAL A 39 18.06 9.05 6.91
C VAL A 39 17.74 10.53 7.16
N GLU A 40 18.25 11.36 6.26
CA GLU A 40 17.83 12.74 6.07
C GLU A 40 17.12 12.89 4.72
N TRP A 41 15.99 13.59 4.70
CA TRP A 41 15.24 13.84 3.48
C TRP A 41 15.67 15.18 2.88
N ILE A 42 16.24 15.13 1.69
CA ILE A 42 16.81 16.31 1.01
C ILE A 42 15.95 16.63 -0.21
N GLU A 43 15.54 17.90 -0.34
CA GLU A 43 14.84 18.40 -1.52
C GLU A 43 15.73 18.31 -2.76
N GLU A 44 15.13 17.98 -3.91
CA GLU A 44 15.87 17.93 -5.16
C GLU A 44 16.13 19.35 -5.70
N PRO A 45 17.33 19.65 -6.23
CA PRO A 45 17.67 20.99 -6.72
C PRO A 45 16.77 21.52 -7.83
N ALA A 46 16.14 20.62 -8.60
CA ALA A 46 15.22 20.98 -9.67
C ALA A 46 13.80 21.32 -9.18
N GLY A 47 13.48 21.02 -7.91
CA GLY A 47 12.24 21.42 -7.23
C GLY A 47 10.94 20.75 -7.71
N ASP A 48 11.01 19.95 -8.77
CA ASP A 48 9.90 19.22 -9.39
C ASP A 48 9.80 17.76 -8.93
N TYR A 49 10.83 17.25 -8.27
CA TYR A 49 10.87 15.91 -7.71
C TYR A 49 10.62 15.92 -6.19
N PRO A 50 9.98 14.86 -5.65
CA PRO A 50 9.85 14.69 -4.21
C PRO A 50 11.23 14.58 -3.55
N ALA A 51 11.31 14.95 -2.27
CA ALA A 51 12.54 14.81 -1.49
C ALA A 51 13.04 13.35 -1.50
N ARG A 52 14.36 13.17 -1.59
CA ARG A 52 14.98 11.84 -1.54
C ARG A 52 15.55 11.52 -0.16
N PRO A 53 15.52 10.25 0.26
CA PRO A 53 16.20 9.81 1.46
C PRO A 53 17.71 9.70 1.20
N VAL A 54 18.52 10.31 2.05
CA VAL A 54 19.99 10.25 2.02
C VAL A 54 20.49 9.72 3.35
N THR A 55 21.43 8.78 3.29
CA THR A 55 22.06 8.24 4.49
C THR A 55 22.87 9.33 5.19
N ARG A 56 22.66 9.50 6.49
CA ARG A 56 23.37 10.54 7.29
C ARG A 56 24.89 10.33 7.31
N ASP A 57 25.32 9.09 7.47
CA ASP A 57 26.74 8.71 7.53
C ASP A 57 26.98 7.24 7.14
N ALA A 58 28.24 6.80 7.20
CA ALA A 58 28.65 5.45 6.83
C ALA A 58 28.13 4.35 7.78
N GLU A 59 27.88 4.64 9.07
CA GLU A 59 27.32 3.67 10.01
C GLU A 59 25.82 3.49 9.77
N ALA A 60 25.10 4.59 9.54
CA ALA A 60 23.71 4.58 9.10
C ALA A 60 23.55 3.75 7.81
N ALA A 61 24.46 3.92 6.83
CA ALA A 61 24.46 3.13 5.61
C ALA A 61 24.62 1.62 5.86
N LYS A 62 25.39 1.20 6.87
CA LYS A 62 25.51 -0.22 7.25
C LYS A 62 24.20 -0.75 7.84
N GLN A 63 23.53 0.03 8.69
CA GLN A 63 22.24 -0.35 9.29
C GLN A 63 21.14 -0.47 8.23
N LEU A 64 21.10 0.43 7.26
CA LEU A 64 20.11 0.44 6.19
C LEU A 64 20.26 -0.72 5.20
N LYS A 65 21.44 -1.36 5.13
CA LYS A 65 21.69 -2.48 4.21
C LYS A 65 20.74 -3.66 4.42
N SER A 66 20.30 -3.91 5.65
CA SER A 66 19.33 -4.98 5.95
C SER A 66 17.87 -4.55 5.78
N ARG A 67 17.59 -3.27 5.49
CA ARG A 67 16.24 -2.72 5.46
C ARG A 67 15.72 -2.66 4.03
N THR A 68 15.49 -3.84 3.48
CA THR A 68 14.89 -4.03 2.17
C THR A 68 13.42 -4.43 2.31
N LEU A 69 12.62 -4.15 1.28
CA LEU A 69 11.24 -4.67 1.23
C LEU A 69 11.22 -6.18 1.37
N THR A 70 12.12 -6.90 0.69
CA THR A 70 12.23 -8.36 0.81
C THR A 70 12.37 -8.79 2.27
N ASN A 71 13.27 -8.17 3.03
CA ASN A 71 13.45 -8.51 4.45
C ASN A 71 12.23 -8.15 5.28
N LEU A 72 11.63 -6.98 5.05
CA LEU A 72 10.42 -6.58 5.75
C LEU A 72 9.25 -7.57 5.54
N TYR A 73 9.06 -8.01 4.30
CA TYR A 73 7.99 -8.95 3.95
C TYR A 73 8.28 -10.39 4.37
N ASN A 74 9.55 -10.77 4.48
CA ASN A 74 9.96 -12.05 5.07
C ASN A 74 9.71 -12.08 6.59
N ASP A 75 10.10 -11.01 7.30
CA ASP A 75 9.90 -10.90 8.75
C ASP A 75 8.41 -10.73 9.10
N ARG A 76 7.65 -10.09 8.21
CA ARG A 76 6.21 -9.82 8.30
C ARG A 76 5.76 -9.41 9.72
N PRO A 77 6.28 -8.29 10.26
CA PRO A 77 5.91 -7.83 11.60
C PRO A 77 4.40 -7.57 11.70
N THR A 78 3.84 -7.71 12.91
CA THR A 78 2.39 -7.59 13.16
C THR A 78 1.77 -6.31 12.60
N TRP A 79 2.48 -5.17 12.66
CA TRP A 79 1.98 -3.92 12.11
C TRP A 79 1.83 -3.95 10.58
N LEU A 80 2.69 -4.70 9.88
CA LEU A 80 2.63 -4.85 8.43
C LEU A 80 1.44 -5.73 8.06
N ASP A 81 1.28 -6.85 8.76
CA ASP A 81 0.15 -7.75 8.56
C ASP A 81 -1.18 -7.03 8.77
N GLN A 82 -1.30 -6.24 9.85
CA GLN A 82 -2.50 -5.45 10.11
C GLN A 82 -2.76 -4.38 9.04
N ALA A 83 -1.72 -3.72 8.54
CA ALA A 83 -1.86 -2.73 7.48
C ALA A 83 -2.38 -3.35 6.17
N HIS A 84 -1.90 -4.54 5.82
CA HIS A 84 -2.42 -5.30 4.67
C HIS A 84 -3.88 -5.72 4.90
N ARG A 85 -4.21 -6.29 6.05
CA ARG A 85 -5.61 -6.68 6.36
C ARG A 85 -6.59 -5.51 6.25
N ASN A 86 -6.18 -4.31 6.68
CA ASN A 86 -7.01 -3.12 6.57
C ASN A 86 -7.22 -2.71 5.11
N LEU A 87 -6.19 -2.81 4.28
CA LEU A 87 -6.28 -2.54 2.85
C LEU A 87 -7.17 -3.59 2.15
N ASP A 88 -6.98 -4.87 2.46
CA ASP A 88 -7.79 -5.97 1.92
C ASP A 88 -9.26 -5.80 2.28
N ALA A 89 -9.58 -5.44 3.54
CA ALA A 89 -10.95 -5.19 3.98
C ALA A 89 -11.63 -4.05 3.19
N ALA A 90 -10.90 -2.95 2.94
CA ALA A 90 -11.42 -1.83 2.13
C ALA A 90 -11.68 -2.24 0.66
N VAL A 91 -10.81 -3.08 0.10
CA VAL A 91 -10.98 -3.62 -1.26
C VAL A 91 -12.17 -4.57 -1.33
N VAL A 92 -12.30 -5.49 -0.37
CA VAL A 92 -13.42 -6.44 -0.28
C VAL A 92 -14.76 -5.69 -0.18
N GLU A 93 -14.83 -4.65 0.65
CA GLU A 93 -16.00 -3.79 0.76
C GLU A 93 -16.33 -3.07 -0.55
N ALA A 94 -15.31 -2.52 -1.23
CA ALA A 94 -15.48 -1.85 -2.53
C ALA A 94 -15.96 -2.81 -3.63
N CYS A 95 -15.50 -4.06 -3.61
CA CYS A 95 -15.95 -5.11 -4.51
C CYS A 95 -17.35 -5.65 -4.16
N GLY A 96 -17.93 -5.26 -3.02
CA GLY A 96 -19.20 -5.78 -2.53
C GLY A 96 -19.15 -7.26 -2.12
N TRP A 97 -17.97 -7.75 -1.75
CA TRP A 97 -17.74 -9.13 -1.35
C TRP A 97 -17.91 -9.32 0.17
N PRO A 98 -18.23 -10.54 0.63
CA PRO A 98 -18.28 -10.83 2.06
C PRO A 98 -16.90 -10.68 2.70
N ALA A 99 -16.85 -10.19 3.94
CA ALA A 99 -15.60 -9.92 4.66
C ALA A 99 -14.72 -11.18 4.89
N ASP A 100 -15.34 -12.36 4.82
CA ASP A 100 -14.72 -13.67 4.97
C ASP A 100 -14.61 -14.41 3.62
N VAL A 101 -14.66 -13.70 2.49
CA VAL A 101 -14.45 -14.28 1.16
C VAL A 101 -13.14 -15.07 1.12
N SER A 102 -13.21 -16.34 0.70
CA SER A 102 -12.02 -17.16 0.51
C SER A 102 -11.23 -16.73 -0.72
N GLU A 103 -9.94 -17.07 -0.78
CA GLU A 103 -9.10 -16.79 -1.95
C GLU A 103 -9.69 -17.42 -3.21
N GLU A 104 -10.17 -18.66 -3.14
CA GLU A 104 -10.78 -19.36 -4.26
C GLU A 104 -12.07 -18.70 -4.76
N GLU A 105 -12.89 -18.17 -3.85
CA GLU A 105 -14.11 -17.44 -4.20
C GLU A 105 -13.79 -16.09 -4.85
N ALA A 106 -12.83 -15.35 -4.29
CA ALA A 106 -12.36 -14.10 -4.87
C ALA A 106 -11.78 -14.32 -6.28
N LEU A 107 -10.95 -15.35 -6.46
CA LEU A 107 -10.38 -15.71 -7.77
C LEU A 107 -11.47 -16.10 -8.78
N ARG A 108 -12.49 -16.85 -8.36
CA ARG A 108 -13.62 -17.20 -9.24
C ARG A 108 -14.39 -15.97 -9.68
N ALA A 109 -14.73 -15.07 -8.75
CA ALA A 109 -15.43 -13.83 -9.06
C ALA A 109 -14.63 -12.95 -10.03
N LEU A 110 -13.32 -12.82 -9.82
CA LEU A 110 -12.43 -12.07 -10.72
C LEU A 110 -12.37 -12.69 -12.13
N LEU A 111 -12.31 -14.02 -12.23
CA LEU A 111 -12.29 -14.72 -13.52
C LEU A 111 -13.60 -14.53 -14.30
N GLU A 112 -14.74 -14.60 -13.61
CA GLU A 112 -16.06 -14.35 -14.18
C GLU A 112 -16.19 -12.90 -14.68
N LEU A 113 -15.75 -11.92 -13.88
CA LEU A 113 -15.70 -10.51 -14.26
C LEU A 113 -14.85 -10.28 -15.52
N ASN A 114 -13.67 -10.90 -15.60
CA ASN A 114 -12.78 -10.77 -16.74
C ASN A 114 -13.36 -11.41 -18.01
N SER A 115 -13.97 -12.59 -17.88
CA SER A 115 -14.54 -13.35 -19.00
C SER A 115 -15.87 -12.78 -19.51
N SER A 116 -16.47 -11.84 -18.78
CA SER A 116 -17.72 -11.17 -19.13
C SER A 116 -17.50 -9.83 -19.86
N ASN A 117 -16.24 -9.45 -20.10
CA ASN A 117 -15.80 -8.23 -20.76
C ASN A 117 -15.32 -8.53 -22.19
#